data_AF-A0A973FST2-F1
#
_entry.id   AF-A0A973FST2-F1
#
_cell.length_a   1.000
_cell.length_b   1.000
_cell.length_c   1.000
_cell.angle_alpha   90.00
_cell.angle_beta   90.00
_cell.angle_gamma   90.00
#
_symmetry.space_group_name_H-M   'P 1'
#
loop_
_entity.id
_entity.type
_entity.pdbx_description
1 polymer ?
#
loop_
_entity_poly.entity_id
_entity_poly.type
_entity_poly.pdbx_seq_one_letter_code
_entity_poly.pdbx_strand_id
1 'polypeptide(L)'
;MSNVAPPAVLHGTWVPAEGRLFVWGELAERAVRRSRHRRRPGHPQHPAQAHIDSLHERMAEMLSSTRLPPVVERTIWLPSVMGTPLPLRELRQAGAEIPDGEVTLAPWRVRGL
;
A
#
# COMPACT_ATOMS: atom_id res chain seq x y z
N MET A 1 6.05 -22.19 -17.09
CA MET A 1 5.07 -22.05 -15.99
C MET A 1 4.82 -20.56 -15.82
N SER A 2 3.65 -20.07 -16.21
CA SER A 2 3.34 -18.64 -16.06
C SER A 2 3.22 -18.34 -14.57
N ASN A 3 4.17 -17.59 -14.05
CA ASN A 3 4.17 -17.16 -12.66
C ASN A 3 3.04 -16.12 -12.53
N VAL A 4 1.84 -16.56 -12.14
CA VAL A 4 0.72 -15.65 -11.91
C VAL A 4 1.06 -14.89 -10.65
N ALA A 5 1.63 -13.71 -10.84
CA ALA A 5 2.06 -12.89 -9.72
C ALA A 5 0.82 -12.54 -8.87
N PRO A 6 0.98 -12.46 -7.53
CA PRO A 6 -0.14 -12.40 -6.59
C PRO A 6 -1.05 -11.19 -6.85
N PRO A 7 -2.35 -11.30 -6.53
CA PRO A 7 -3.29 -10.21 -6.72
C PRO A 7 -2.81 -8.97 -5.97
N ALA A 8 -2.77 -7.86 -6.70
CA ALA A 8 -2.32 -6.57 -6.22
C ALA A 8 -3.45 -5.55 -6.41
N VAL A 9 -3.76 -4.78 -5.37
CA VAL A 9 -4.62 -3.60 -5.51
C VAL A 9 -3.71 -2.39 -5.60
N LEU A 10 -3.83 -1.62 -6.67
CA LEU A 10 -3.13 -0.35 -6.84
C LEU A 10 -4.08 0.80 -6.54
N HIS A 11 -3.56 1.78 -5.82
CA HIS A 11 -4.21 3.02 -5.48
C HIS A 11 -3.45 4.18 -6.06
N GLY A 12 -4.16 5.23 -6.44
CA GLY A 12 -3.57 6.45 -6.93
C GLY A 12 -4.28 7.67 -6.38
N THR A 13 -3.53 8.71 -6.05
CA THR A 13 -4.08 10.05 -5.85
C THR A 13 -3.31 11.04 -6.69
N TRP A 14 -4.02 11.86 -7.46
CA TRP A 14 -3.42 12.99 -8.13
C TRP A 14 -3.06 14.05 -7.09
N VAL A 15 -1.86 14.60 -7.16
CA VAL A 15 -1.35 15.67 -6.29
C VAL A 15 -1.13 16.92 -7.16
N PRO A 16 -2.16 17.80 -7.30
CA PRO A 16 -2.10 18.93 -8.23
C PRO A 16 -0.92 19.88 -7.95
N ALA A 17 -0.61 20.13 -6.68
CA ALA A 17 0.47 21.03 -6.27
C ALA A 17 1.86 20.57 -6.75
N GLU A 18 2.04 19.28 -7.01
CA GLU A 18 3.31 18.69 -7.46
C GLU A 18 3.26 18.29 -8.95
N GLY A 19 2.09 18.36 -9.58
CA GLY A 19 1.88 17.84 -10.93
C GLY A 19 2.20 16.34 -11.05
N ARG A 20 1.91 15.55 -10.00
CA ARG A 20 2.30 14.13 -9.91
C ARG A 20 1.13 13.24 -9.49
N LEU A 21 1.07 12.04 -10.07
CA LEU A 21 0.23 10.95 -9.60
C LEU A 21 1.03 10.15 -8.58
N PHE A 22 0.53 10.06 -7.35
CA PHE A 22 1.13 9.25 -6.30
C PHE A 22 0.45 7.88 -6.26
N VAL A 23 1.20 6.81 -6.51
CA VAL A 23 0.70 5.43 -6.59
C VAL A 23 1.22 4.58 -5.44
N TRP A 24 0.34 3.87 -4.72
CA TRP A 24 0.70 2.86 -3.73
C TRP A 24 -0.10 1.57 -3.97
N GLY A 25 0.20 0.49 -3.25
CA GLY A 25 -0.56 -0.74 -3.44
C GLY A 25 -0.47 -1.73 -2.30
N GLU A 26 -1.33 -2.73 -2.37
CA GLU A 26 -1.49 -3.78 -1.37
C GLU A 26 -1.36 -5.16 -2.02
N LEU A 27 -0.61 -6.06 -1.37
CA LEU A 27 -0.40 -7.45 -1.81
C LEU A 27 -0.97 -8.42 -0.79
N ALA A 28 -1.62 -9.47 -1.27
CA ALA A 28 -2.20 -10.52 -0.41
C ALA A 28 -1.14 -11.31 0.38
N GLU A 29 0.11 -11.35 -0.07
CA GLU A 29 1.21 -11.98 0.66
C GLU A 29 1.73 -11.07 1.79
N ARG A 30 1.65 -11.57 3.03
CA ARG A 30 2.29 -10.96 4.19
C ARG A 30 3.80 -10.95 3.97
N ALA A 31 4.39 -9.76 3.84
CA ALA A 31 5.83 -9.61 3.95
C ALA A 31 6.29 -10.19 5.30
N VAL A 32 7.17 -11.20 5.25
CA VAL A 32 7.82 -11.76 6.44
C VAL A 32 8.55 -10.62 7.14
N ARG A 33 8.06 -10.23 8.31
CA ARG A 33 8.58 -9.10 9.11
C ARG A 33 10.07 -9.29 9.40
N ARG A 34 10.95 -8.67 8.61
CA ARG A 34 12.33 -8.42 9.04
C ARG A 34 12.34 -7.27 10.03
N SER A 35 12.12 -7.61 11.30
CA SER A 35 12.36 -6.73 12.44
C SER A 35 13.86 -6.39 12.51
N ARG A 36 14.20 -5.11 12.34
CA ARG A 36 15.08 -4.32 13.24
C ARG A 36 15.42 -2.99 12.55
N HIS A 37 14.55 -2.00 12.71
CA HIS A 37 15.04 -0.65 12.86
C HIS A 37 14.07 0.13 13.73
N ARG A 38 14.55 0.51 14.91
CA ARG A 38 13.94 1.46 15.83
C ARG A 38 13.55 2.71 15.02
N ARG A 39 12.27 2.86 14.66
CA ARG A 39 11.75 4.04 13.96
C ARG A 39 10.96 4.88 14.96
N ARG A 40 11.13 6.20 14.82
CA ARG A 40 10.53 7.23 15.69
C ARG A 40 9.02 7.01 15.87
N PRO A 41 8.47 7.32 17.06
CA PRO A 41 7.04 7.27 17.30
C PRO A 41 6.36 8.30 16.38
N GLY A 42 5.40 7.85 15.57
CA GLY A 42 4.72 8.72 14.62
C GLY A 42 3.56 7.99 13.95
N HIS A 43 3.86 7.04 13.06
CA HIS A 43 2.83 6.28 12.35
C HIS A 43 3.30 4.85 12.00
N PRO A 44 2.47 3.82 12.22
CA PRO A 44 2.77 2.45 11.82
C PRO A 44 2.79 2.30 10.28
N GLN A 45 3.55 1.31 9.80
CA GLN A 45 3.60 0.94 8.38
C GLN A 45 2.41 0.03 8.04
N HIS A 46 1.81 0.20 6.86
CA HIS A 46 0.69 -0.63 6.43
C HIS A 46 1.11 -2.11 6.25
N PRO A 47 0.42 -3.09 6.86
CA PRO A 47 0.89 -4.48 6.96
C PRO A 47 0.85 -5.26 5.64
N ALA A 48 -0.06 -4.88 4.73
CA ALA A 48 -0.16 -5.46 3.39
C ALA A 48 0.51 -4.58 2.32
N GLN A 49 1.31 -3.59 2.73
CA GLN A 49 1.94 -2.68 1.78
C GLN A 49 2.82 -3.43 0.80
N ALA A 50 2.57 -3.23 -0.49
CA ALA A 50 3.43 -3.74 -1.55
C ALA A 50 4.86 -3.22 -1.37
N HIS A 51 5.85 -4.08 -1.61
CA HIS A 51 7.23 -3.62 -1.71
C HIS A 51 7.38 -2.71 -2.94
N ILE A 52 8.29 -1.75 -2.88
CA ILE A 52 8.46 -0.77 -3.96
C ILE A 52 8.88 -1.44 -5.27
N ASP A 53 9.70 -2.47 -5.19
CA ASP A 53 10.13 -3.24 -6.37
C ASP A 53 8.94 -3.95 -7.01
N SER A 54 8.03 -4.51 -6.20
CA SER A 54 6.79 -5.11 -6.70
C SER A 54 5.87 -4.05 -7.33
N LEU A 55 5.80 -2.84 -6.77
CA LEU A 55 5.05 -1.75 -7.39
C LEU A 55 5.67 -1.34 -8.73
N HIS A 56 7.00 -1.28 -8.83
CA HIS A 56 7.70 -1.00 -10.09
C HIS A 56 7.43 -2.07 -11.15
N GLU A 57 7.54 -3.35 -10.79
CA GLU A 57 7.25 -4.46 -11.69
C GLU A 57 5.82 -4.38 -12.23
N ARG A 58 4.84 -4.15 -11.34
CA ARG A 58 3.43 -3.99 -11.72
C ARG A 58 3.17 -2.76 -12.59
N MET A 59 3.78 -1.64 -12.25
CA MET A 59 3.67 -0.42 -13.06
C MET A 59 4.32 -0.60 -14.43
N ALA A 60 5.45 -1.31 -14.53
CA ALA A 60 6.11 -1.61 -15.80
C ALA A 60 5.31 -2.62 -16.64
N GLU A 61 4.66 -3.60 -16.02
CA GLU A 61 3.71 -4.51 -16.68
C GLU A 61 2.51 -3.74 -17.25
N MET A 62 1.94 -2.81 -16.49
CA MET A 62 0.81 -1.99 -16.93
C MET A 62 1.20 -0.93 -17.97
N LEU A 63 2.37 -0.34 -17.79
CA LEU A 63 2.92 0.72 -18.62
C LEU A 63 4.15 0.19 -19.32
N SER A 64 3.93 -0.58 -20.39
CA SER A 64 4.98 -0.87 -21.35
C SER A 64 5.52 0.46 -21.89
N SER A 65 6.67 0.89 -21.38
CA SER A 65 7.35 2.20 -21.54
C SER A 65 6.86 3.34 -20.61
N THR A 66 7.45 3.48 -19.42
CA THR A 66 7.54 4.79 -18.73
C THR A 66 8.73 4.89 -17.79
N ARG A 67 9.36 6.07 -17.71
CA ARG A 67 10.40 6.39 -16.71
C ARG A 67 9.73 6.55 -15.34
N LEU A 68 10.25 5.84 -14.34
CA LEU A 68 9.72 5.79 -12.99
C LEU A 68 10.19 7.00 -12.17
N PRO A 69 9.29 7.72 -11.47
CA PRO A 69 9.66 8.82 -10.58
C PRO A 69 10.39 8.30 -9.32
N PRO A 70 11.12 9.17 -8.59
CA PRO A 70 11.78 8.80 -7.35
C PRO A 70 10.76 8.45 -6.25
N VAL A 71 11.06 7.42 -5.45
CA VAL A 71 10.26 6.96 -4.30
C VAL A 71 9.84 8.11 -3.39
N VAL A 72 8.54 8.21 -3.09
CA VAL A 72 7.97 9.22 -2.20
C VAL A 72 7.21 8.57 -1.05
N GLU A 73 7.23 9.21 0.12
CA GLU A 73 6.43 8.80 1.27
C GLU A 73 5.35 9.85 1.59
N ARG A 74 4.15 9.38 1.93
CA ARG A 74 2.98 10.22 2.23
C ARG A 74 2.23 9.71 3.44
N THR A 75 1.57 10.63 4.15
CA THR A 75 0.59 10.29 5.18
C THR A 75 -0.81 10.35 4.57
N ILE A 76 -1.56 9.27 4.67
CA ILE A 76 -2.96 9.18 4.23
C ILE A 76 -3.86 8.83 5.40
N TRP A 77 -5.11 9.29 5.37
CA TRP A 77 -6.12 8.96 6.38
C TRP A 77 -6.98 7.81 5.87
N LEU A 78 -6.97 6.69 6.60
CA LEU A 78 -7.69 5.48 6.21
C LEU A 78 -8.74 5.10 7.27
N PRO A 79 -9.92 4.60 6.85
CA PRO A 79 -10.86 3.95 7.76
C PRO A 79 -10.14 2.81 8.48
N SER A 80 -10.21 2.81 9.80
CA SER A 80 -9.45 1.94 10.67
C SER A 80 -10.26 1.52 11.89
N VAL A 81 -10.06 0.30 12.35
CA VAL A 81 -10.59 -0.22 13.62
C VAL A 81 -9.41 -0.52 14.53
N MET A 82 -9.42 0.02 15.74
CA MET A 82 -8.32 -0.11 16.72
C MET A 82 -6.94 0.25 16.12
N GLY A 83 -6.90 1.29 15.28
CA GLY A 83 -5.67 1.69 14.60
C GLY A 83 -5.13 0.64 13.63
N THR A 84 -5.99 -0.22 13.08
CA THR A 84 -5.69 -1.14 11.97
C THR A 84 -6.56 -0.74 10.77
N PRO A 85 -6.00 -0.53 9.58
CA PRO A 85 -6.76 -0.06 8.43
C PRO A 85 -7.70 -1.17 7.96
N LEU A 86 -8.91 -0.78 7.57
CA LEU A 86 -9.89 -1.72 7.05
C LEU A 86 -9.46 -2.23 5.67
N PRO A 87 -9.50 -3.55 5.42
CA PRO A 87 -9.20 -4.08 4.10
C PRO A 87 -10.27 -3.63 3.10
N LEU A 88 -9.81 -3.27 1.90
CA LEU A 88 -10.70 -2.94 0.79
C LEU A 88 -11.50 -4.17 0.34
N ARG A 89 -12.55 -3.93 -0.45
CA ARG A 89 -13.50 -4.98 -0.87
C ARG A 89 -12.79 -6.17 -1.54
N GLU A 90 -11.81 -5.88 -2.37
CA GLU A 90 -11.06 -6.85 -3.16
C GLU A 90 -10.20 -7.75 -2.24
N LEU A 91 -9.59 -7.18 -1.22
CA LEU A 91 -8.84 -7.96 -0.22
C LEU A 91 -9.75 -8.77 0.69
N ARG A 92 -10.93 -8.25 1.02
CA ARG A 92 -11.96 -9.01 1.74
C ARG A 92 -12.42 -10.22 0.93
N GLN A 93 -12.58 -10.06 -0.39
CA GLN A 93 -12.90 -11.17 -1.29
C GLN A 93 -11.76 -12.22 -1.37
N ALA A 94 -10.51 -11.79 -1.18
CA ALA A 94 -9.36 -12.67 -1.05
C ALA A 94 -9.19 -13.29 0.36
N GLY A 95 -10.12 -13.06 1.28
CA GLY A 95 -10.13 -13.65 2.62
C GLY A 95 -9.51 -12.78 3.72
N ALA A 96 -9.24 -11.50 3.48
CA ALA A 96 -8.78 -10.60 4.53
C ALA A 96 -9.90 -10.34 5.56
N GLU A 97 -9.60 -10.64 6.82
CA GLU A 97 -10.51 -10.42 7.94
C GLU A 97 -10.73 -8.92 8.22
N ILE A 98 -11.97 -8.57 8.57
CA ILE A 98 -12.32 -7.24 9.06
C ILE A 98 -12.15 -7.26 10.58
N PRO A 99 -11.31 -6.40 11.17
CA PRO A 99 -11.23 -6.29 12.62
C PRO A 99 -12.56 -5.82 13.22
N ASP A 100 -12.98 -6.43 14.32
CA ASP A 100 -14.17 -6.02 15.07
C ASP A 100 -13.94 -4.70 15.82
N GLY A 101 -14.91 -3.79 15.75
CA GLY A 101 -14.92 -2.54 16.53
C GLY A 101 -15.44 -1.33 15.76
N GLU A 102 -15.34 -0.16 16.41
CA GLU A 102 -15.77 1.11 15.84
C GLU A 102 -14.80 1.60 14.76
N VAL A 103 -15.36 2.02 13.63
CA VAL A 103 -14.59 2.56 12.50
C VAL A 103 -14.27 4.02 12.75
N THR A 104 -12.99 4.36 12.71
CA THR A 104 -12.46 5.73 12.84
C THR A 104 -11.51 6.03 11.69
N LEU A 105 -11.20 7.30 11.44
CA LEU A 105 -10.11 7.66 10.53
C LEU A 105 -8.79 7.71 11.30
N ALA A 106 -7.78 6.99 10.82
CA ALA A 106 -6.43 7.01 11.39
C ALA A 106 -5.38 7.38 10.33
N PRO A 107 -4.30 8.08 10.70
CA PRO A 107 -3.22 8.47 9.78
C PRO A 107 -2.17 7.36 9.61
N TRP A 108 -1.83 7.06 8.35
CA TRP A 108 -0.91 5.99 7.96
C TRP A 108 0.17 6.49 7.01
N ARG A 109 1.40 6.00 7.19
CA ARG A 109 2.50 6.23 6.23
C ARG A 109 2.47 5.17 5.15
N VAL A 110 2.35 5.64 3.91
CA VAL A 110 2.46 4.82 2.70
C VAL A 110 3.64 5.30 1.86
N ARG A 111 4.30 4.34 1.21
CA ARG A 111 5.33 4.61 0.20
C ARG A 111 4.72 4.31 -1.14
N GLY A 112 4.92 5.26 -2.04
CA GLY A 112 4.44 5.19 -3.40
C GLY A 112 5.44 5.78 -4.38
N LEU A 113 5.06 5.74 -5.64
CA LEU A 113 5.78 6.31 -6.77
C LEU A 113 5.07 7.57 -7.24
#